data_AF-A0A2E8UG29-F1
#
_entry.id   AF-A0A2E8UG29-F1
#
_cell.length_a   1.000
_cell.length_b   1.000
_cell.length_c   1.000
_cell.angle_alpha   90.00
_cell.angle_beta   90.00
_cell.angle_gamma   90.00
#
_symmetry.space_group_name_H-M   'P 1'
#
loop_
_entity.id
_entity.type
_entity.pdbx_description
1 polymer ?
#
loop_
_entity_poly.entity_id
_entity_poly.type
_entity_poly.pdbx_seq_one_letter_code
_entity_poly.pdbx_strand_id
1 'polypeptide(L)'
;MHNNKHSKTELSLFRKKVSEWLRINKPKDPGFLLPQTFMEIGSEEVLNFLREWQFKLWSSGFLGMSWPSEFGGQGLPPIFQKIADEEMKKQKVPICFNVIG
;
A
#
# COMPACT_ATOMS: atom_id res chain seq x y z
N MET A 1 7.58 25.33 -11.58
CA MET A 1 7.65 23.86 -11.82
C MET A 1 8.66 23.27 -10.85
N HIS A 2 8.22 22.75 -9.70
CA HIS A 2 9.12 22.24 -8.65
C HIS A 2 9.54 20.80 -8.98
N ASN A 3 10.79 20.63 -9.43
CA ASN A 3 11.43 19.33 -9.64
C ASN A 3 11.82 18.72 -8.28
N ASN A 4 10.95 17.89 -7.70
CA ASN A 4 11.30 17.04 -6.56
C ASN A 4 12.27 15.93 -7.00
N LYS A 5 13.56 16.25 -7.11
CA LYS A 5 14.63 15.26 -7.29
C LYS A 5 14.91 14.58 -5.95
N HIS A 6 14.16 13.53 -5.63
CA HIS A 6 14.54 12.61 -4.56
C HIS A 6 15.82 11.85 -4.95
N SER A 7 16.69 11.62 -3.95
CA SER A 7 17.94 10.91 -4.20
C SER A 7 17.67 9.42 -4.44
N LYS A 8 18.47 8.76 -5.29
CA LYS A 8 18.37 7.30 -5.51
C LYS A 8 18.49 6.52 -4.20
N THR A 9 19.29 7.01 -3.26
CA THR A 9 19.49 6.43 -1.92
C THR A 9 18.22 6.49 -1.10
N GLU A 10 17.55 7.64 -1.06
CA GLU A 10 16.28 7.84 -0.34
C GLU A 10 15.19 6.89 -0.85
N LEU A 11 15.02 6.80 -2.17
CA LEU A 11 14.06 5.88 -2.79
C LEU A 11 14.39 4.41 -2.48
N SER A 12 15.68 4.05 -2.44
CA SER A 12 16.12 2.70 -2.08
C SER A 12 15.85 2.37 -0.61
N LEU A 13 16.10 3.31 0.30
CA LEU A 13 15.79 3.16 1.73
C LEU A 13 14.29 3.02 1.95
N PHE A 14 13.48 3.84 1.28
CA PHE A 14 12.04 3.72 1.32
C PHE A 14 11.56 2.35 0.81
N ARG A 15 12.07 1.89 -0.34
CA ARG A 15 11.76 0.55 -0.85
C ARG A 15 12.07 -0.55 0.17
N LYS A 16 13.24 -0.51 0.81
CA LYS A 16 13.61 -1.48 1.86
C LYS A 16 12.65 -1.43 3.04
N LYS A 17 12.28 -0.23 3.50
CA LYS A 17 11.33 -0.03 4.59
C LYS A 17 9.97 -0.66 4.28
N VAL A 18 9.42 -0.38 3.09
CA VAL A 18 8.15 -0.96 2.64
C VAL A 18 8.25 -2.49 2.56
N SER A 19 9.30 -2.98 1.91
CA SER A 19 9.49 -4.42 1.70
C SER A 19 9.56 -5.19 3.02
N GLU A 20 10.31 -4.68 4.00
CA GLU A 20 10.43 -5.32 5.31
C GLU A 20 9.11 -5.27 6.10
N TRP A 21 8.41 -4.13 6.05
CA TRP A 21 7.13 -4.02 6.73
C TRP A 21 6.09 -4.99 6.13
N LEU A 22 6.01 -5.08 4.81
CA LEU A 22 5.11 -6.04 4.13
C LEU A 22 5.49 -7.48 4.48
N ARG A 23 6.78 -7.81 4.55
CA ARG A 23 7.24 -9.16 4.90
C ARG A 23 6.77 -9.59 6.29
N ILE A 24 6.77 -8.66 7.24
CA ILE A 24 6.36 -8.89 8.63
C ILE A 24 4.83 -8.87 8.78
N ASN A 25 4.14 -7.95 8.09
CA ASN A 25 2.73 -7.64 8.34
C ASN A 25 1.76 -8.22 7.32
N LYS A 26 2.25 -8.77 6.20
CA LYS A 26 1.37 -9.39 5.20
C LYS A 26 0.48 -10.43 5.87
N PRO A 27 -0.83 -10.43 5.56
CA PRO A 27 -1.73 -11.41 6.13
C PRO A 27 -1.30 -12.80 5.69
N LYS A 28 -1.48 -13.77 6.58
CA LYS A 28 -1.32 -15.18 6.23
C LYS A 28 -2.38 -15.55 5.20
N ASP A 29 -2.11 -16.63 4.45
CA ASP A 29 -3.07 -17.20 3.52
C ASP A 29 -4.42 -17.40 4.24
N PRO A 30 -5.47 -16.68 3.82
CA PRO A 30 -6.76 -16.74 4.52
C PRO A 30 -7.56 -18.00 4.17
N GLY A 31 -7.02 -18.90 3.33
CA GLY A 31 -7.70 -20.14 2.95
C GLY A 31 -8.71 -19.96 1.82
N PHE A 32 -8.77 -18.77 1.22
CA PHE A 32 -9.52 -18.46 0.02
C PHE A 32 -8.65 -17.77 -1.02
N LEU A 33 -9.08 -17.82 -2.28
CA LEU A 33 -8.41 -17.10 -3.37
C LEU A 33 -8.51 -15.59 -3.14
N LEU A 34 -7.35 -14.93 -3.04
CA LEU A 34 -7.29 -13.47 -2.88
C LEU A 34 -7.86 -12.80 -4.13
N PRO A 35 -8.93 -11.99 -4.01
CA PRO A 35 -9.49 -11.30 -5.16
C PRO A 35 -8.47 -10.32 -5.74
N GLN A 36 -8.41 -10.26 -7.06
CA GLN A 36 -7.56 -9.33 -7.81
C GLN A 36 -8.31 -8.05 -8.18
N THR A 37 -9.64 -8.10 -8.17
CA THR A 37 -10.52 -6.98 -8.48
C THR A 37 -11.67 -6.89 -7.50
N PHE A 38 -12.30 -5.72 -7.41
CA PHE A 38 -13.50 -5.53 -6.58
C PHE A 38 -14.66 -6.46 -6.98
N MET A 39 -14.75 -6.82 -8.27
CA MET A 39 -15.81 -7.67 -8.80
C MET A 39 -15.71 -9.13 -8.32
N GLU A 40 -14.55 -9.55 -7.79
CA GLU A 40 -14.31 -10.91 -7.28
C GLU A 40 -14.69 -11.06 -5.80
N ILE A 41 -15.13 -9.98 -5.13
CA ILE A 41 -15.56 -10.03 -3.73
C ILE A 41 -16.98 -10.62 -3.67
N GLY A 42 -17.05 -11.92 -3.39
CA GLY A 42 -18.32 -12.64 -3.29
C GLY A 42 -18.88 -12.81 -1.88
N SER A 43 -18.13 -12.44 -0.83
CA SER A 43 -18.54 -12.67 0.56
C SER A 43 -18.13 -11.53 1.52
N GLU A 44 -18.88 -11.40 2.61
CA GLU A 44 -18.56 -10.44 3.68
C GLU A 44 -17.23 -10.76 4.38
N GLU A 45 -16.86 -12.05 4.46
CA GLU A 45 -15.58 -12.48 5.02
C GLU A 45 -14.40 -11.92 4.23
N VAL A 46 -14.44 -12.03 2.90
CA VAL A 46 -13.42 -11.47 2.00
C VAL A 46 -13.38 -9.94 2.13
N LEU A 47 -14.55 -9.29 2.21
CA LEU A 47 -14.62 -7.84 2.40
C LEU A 47 -14.02 -7.38 3.73
N ASN A 48 -14.33 -8.07 4.83
CA ASN A 48 -13.82 -7.75 6.16
C ASN A 48 -12.30 -7.96 6.23
N PHE A 49 -11.80 -9.07 5.66
CA PHE A 49 -10.36 -9.33 5.54
C PHE A 49 -9.63 -8.20 4.78
N LEU A 50 -10.18 -7.75 3.65
CA LEU A 50 -9.58 -6.68 2.85
C LEU A 50 -9.67 -5.33 3.57
N ARG A 51 -10.75 -5.06 4.31
CA ARG A 51 -10.88 -3.86 5.15
C ARG A 51 -9.82 -3.81 6.25
N GLU A 52 -9.59 -4.92 6.95
CA GLU A 52 -8.55 -5.01 7.98
C GLU A 52 -7.15 -4.83 7.40
N TRP A 53 -6.90 -5.42 6.23
CA TRP A 53 -5.64 -5.24 5.52
C TRP A 53 -5.41 -3.79 5.13
N GLN A 54 -6.42 -3.15 4.52
CA GLN A 54 -6.38 -1.74 4.14
C GLN A 54 -6.17 -0.84 5.36
N PHE A 55 -6.83 -1.13 6.49
CA PHE A 55 -6.64 -0.38 7.73
C PHE A 55 -5.20 -0.48 8.23
N LYS A 56 -4.58 -1.67 8.23
CA LYS A 56 -3.16 -1.83 8.63
C LYS A 56 -2.20 -1.04 7.75
N LEU A 57 -2.42 -1.02 6.43
CA LEU A 57 -1.62 -0.23 5.50
C LEU A 57 -1.80 1.28 5.70
N TRP A 58 -3.03 1.72 6.00
CA TRP A 58 -3.30 3.12 6.31
C TRP A 58 -2.67 3.54 7.64
N SER A 59 -2.84 2.77 8.71
CA SER A 59 -2.26 3.06 10.03
C SER A 59 -0.73 3.04 10.04
N SER A 60 -0.10 2.31 9.11
CA SER A 60 1.36 2.30 8.94
C SER A 60 1.89 3.40 8.02
N GLY A 61 1.00 4.21 7.43
CA GLY A 61 1.35 5.33 6.57
C GLY A 61 1.80 4.93 5.16
N PHE A 62 1.47 3.73 4.69
CA PHE A 62 1.76 3.29 3.32
C PHE A 62 0.60 3.54 2.33
N LEU A 63 -0.57 3.94 2.82
CA LEU A 63 -1.69 4.45 2.03
C LEU A 63 -1.86 5.95 2.24
N GLY A 64 -2.17 6.69 1.18
CA GLY A 64 -2.39 8.14 1.25
C GLY A 64 -1.11 8.95 1.46
N MET A 65 0.06 8.40 1.13
CA MET A 65 1.35 9.09 1.25
C MET A 65 1.39 10.40 0.44
N SER A 66 0.72 10.43 -0.71
CA SER A 66 0.60 11.60 -1.59
C SER A 66 -0.35 12.68 -1.08
N TRP A 67 -1.18 12.37 -0.08
CA TRP A 67 -2.19 13.31 0.40
C TRP A 67 -1.53 14.46 1.17
N PRO A 68 -1.98 15.72 1.03
CA PRO A 68 -1.36 16.83 1.72
C PRO A 68 -1.36 16.61 3.23
N SER A 69 -0.27 17.02 3.89
CA SER A 69 -0.15 16.95 5.36
C SER A 69 -1.28 17.68 6.09
N GLU A 70 -1.84 18.70 5.45
CA GLU A 70 -3.00 19.49 5.88
C GLU A 70 -4.25 18.64 6.17
N PHE A 71 -4.32 17.45 5.59
CA PHE A 71 -5.44 16.52 5.72
C PHE A 71 -4.99 15.14 6.23
N GLY A 72 -3.82 15.05 6.87
CA GLY A 72 -3.33 13.83 7.52
C GLY A 72 -2.52 12.88 6.64
N GLY A 73 -2.10 13.30 5.44
CA GLY A 73 -1.16 12.55 4.59
C GLY A 73 0.31 12.95 4.80
N GLN A 74 1.22 12.42 3.98
CA GLN A 74 2.65 12.78 4.04
C GLN A 74 3.10 13.77 2.95
N GLY A 75 2.21 14.16 2.03
CA GLY A 75 2.51 15.04 0.90
C GLY A 75 3.64 14.53 -0.01
N LEU A 76 3.89 13.21 0.00
CA LEU A 76 5.01 12.59 -0.68
C LEU A 76 4.79 12.51 -2.19
N PRO A 77 5.85 12.68 -3.01
CA PRO A 77 5.68 12.62 -4.45
C PRO A 77 5.23 11.26 -4.98
N PRO A 78 4.61 11.20 -6.17
CA PRO A 78 4.06 9.97 -6.75
C PRO A 78 5.04 8.80 -6.88
N ILE A 79 6.36 9.08 -6.90
CA ILE A 79 7.40 8.06 -6.94
C ILE A 79 7.40 7.15 -5.71
N PHE A 80 7.03 7.65 -4.53
CA PHE A 80 6.93 6.85 -3.30
C PHE A 80 5.73 5.91 -3.37
N GLN A 81 4.58 6.41 -3.83
CA GLN A 81 3.39 5.57 -4.06
C GLN A 81 3.71 4.45 -5.04
N LYS A 82 4.39 4.77 -6.16
CA LYS A 82 4.81 3.77 -7.15
C LYS A 82 5.70 2.67 -6.55
N ILE A 83 6.66 3.04 -5.70
CA ILE A 83 7.54 2.06 -5.03
C ILE A 83 6.73 1.16 -4.10
N ALA A 84 5.78 1.73 -3.35
CA ALA A 84 4.91 0.96 -2.48
C ALA A 84 4.06 -0.05 -3.26
N ASP A 85 3.45 0.38 -4.37
CA ASP A 85 2.65 -0.48 -5.25
C ASP A 85 3.48 -1.60 -5.88
N GLU A 86 4.73 -1.31 -6.29
CA GLU A 86 5.67 -2.31 -6.82
C GLU A 86 5.98 -3.39 -5.77
N GLU A 87 6.28 -3.00 -4.52
CA GLU A 87 6.59 -3.96 -3.45
C GLU A 87 5.35 -4.77 -3.02
N MET A 88 4.17 -4.15 -2.98
CA MET A 88 2.90 -4.84 -2.72
C MET A 88 2.63 -5.93 -3.77
N LYS A 89 2.76 -5.60 -5.06
CA LYS A 89 2.62 -6.58 -6.16
C LYS A 89 3.65 -7.70 -6.06
N LYS A 90 4.90 -7.36 -5.75
CA LYS A 90 6.01 -8.33 -5.66
C LYS A 90 5.81 -9.34 -4.53
N GLN A 91 5.22 -8.91 -3.41
CA GLN A 91 4.94 -9.78 -2.27
C GLN A 91 3.56 -10.45 -2.32
N LYS A 92 2.78 -10.22 -3.39
CA LYS A 92 1.43 -10.77 -3.60
C LYS A 92 0.49 -10.49 -2.42
N VAL A 93 0.58 -9.28 -1.86
CA VAL A 93 -0.33 -8.88 -0.79
C VAL A 93 -1.74 -8.62 -1.34
N PRO A 94 -2.79 -8.68 -0.51
CA PRO A 94 -4.15 -8.44 -0.98
C PRO A 94 -4.33 -7.03 -1.55
N ILE A 95 -5.29 -6.90 -2.47
CA ILE A 95 -5.65 -5.60 -3.06
C ILE A 95 -6.17 -4.64 -1.99
N CYS A 96 -6.01 -3.35 -2.24
CA CYS A 96 -6.63 -2.28 -1.46
C CYS A 96 -7.70 -1.59 -2.30
N PHE A 97 -8.83 -1.25 -1.70
CA PHE A 97 -9.89 -0.51 -2.38
C PHE A 97 -9.62 0.98 -2.30
N ASN A 98 -10.04 1.74 -3.31
CA ASN A 98 -9.94 3.20 -3.31
C ASN A 98 -8.52 3.71 -2.98
N VAL A 99 -7.48 3.09 -3.55
CA VAL A 99 -6.16 3.71 -3.60
C VAL A 99 -6.27 4.88 -4.57
N ILE A 100 -6.70 6.03 -4.06
CA ILE A 100 -6.75 7.27 -4.84
C ILE A 100 -5.30 7.68 -5.07
N GLY A 101 -4.85 7.53 -6.32
CA GLY A 101 -3.56 8.01 -6.81
C GLY A 101 -3.65 9.44 -7.31
#